data_AF-A0A1G7SRM6-F1
#
_entry.id   AF-A0A1G7SRM6-F1
#
_cell.length_a   1.000
_cell.length_b   1.000
_cell.length_c   1.000
_cell.angle_alpha   90.00
_cell.angle_beta   90.00
_cell.angle_gamma   90.00
#
_symmetry.space_group_name_H-M   'P 1'
#
loop_
_entity.id
_entity.type
_entity.pdbx_description
1 polymer ?
#
loop_
_entity_poly.entity_id
_entity_poly.type
_entity_poly.pdbx_seq_one_letter_code
_entity_poly.pdbx_strand_id
1 'polypeptide(L)' 'MAVTYRGLAVAAAMAVSVGLAGQVADAAALTGKARVTDGDTVVVGGKDIRLQGVDAPETESCATTEKT' A
#
# COMPACT_ATOMS: atom_id res chain seq x y z
N MET A 1 20.55 -41.11 16.00
CA MET A 1 20.45 -39.70 16.45
C MET A 1 20.32 -38.66 15.31
N ALA A 2 20.41 -39.00 14.02
CA ALA A 2 20.29 -38.01 12.92
C ALA A 2 18.85 -37.71 12.48
N VAL A 3 17.90 -38.62 12.72
CA VAL A 3 16.50 -38.49 12.30
C VAL A 3 15.73 -37.48 13.17
N THR A 4 16.06 -37.40 14.46
CA THR A 4 15.46 -36.43 15.40
C THR A 4 15.86 -34.98 15.07
N TYR A 5 17.11 -34.77 14.65
CA TYR A 5 17.62 -33.42 14.32
C TYR A 5 17.02 -32.86 13.03
N ARG A 6 16.77 -33.72 12.04
CA ARG A 6 16.09 -33.36 10.78
C ARG A 6 14.63 -33.01 11.00
N GLY A 7 13.92 -33.77 11.83
CA GLY A 7 12.54 -33.46 12.22
C GLY A 7 12.43 -32.12 12.94
N LEU A 8 13.36 -31.83 13.86
CA LEU A 8 13.42 -30.55 14.56
C LEU A 8 13.68 -29.37 13.61
N ALA A 9 14.60 -29.54 12.65
CA ALA A 9 14.91 -28.52 11.65
C ALA A 9 13.74 -28.22 10.72
N VAL A 10 12.99 -29.26 10.29
CA VAL A 10 11.79 -29.10 9.46
C VAL A 10 10.66 -28.42 10.24
N ALA A 11 10.46 -28.80 11.51
CA ALA A 11 9.47 -28.15 12.37
C ALA A 11 9.79 -26.67 12.63
N ALA A 12 11.08 -26.34 12.86
CA ALA A 12 11.53 -24.97 13.01
C ALA A 12 11.33 -24.16 11.71
N ALA A 13 11.65 -24.73 10.55
CA ALA A 13 11.43 -24.09 9.26
C ALA A 13 9.94 -23.81 8.98
N MET A 14 9.05 -24.76 9.32
CA MET A 14 7.60 -24.56 9.20
C MET A 14 7.10 -23.46 10.14
N ALA A 15 7.54 -23.45 11.40
CA ALA A 15 7.15 -22.43 12.37
C ALA A 15 7.55 -21.01 11.92
N VAL A 16 8.75 -20.85 11.32
CA VAL A 16 9.20 -19.58 10.75
C VAL A 16 8.33 -19.16 9.57
N SER A 17 8.02 -20.09 8.66
CA SER A 17 7.20 -19.78 7.48
C SER A 17 5.78 -19.31 7.83
N VAL A 18 5.18 -19.85 8.90
CA VAL A 18 3.87 -19.43 9.42
C VAL A 18 3.95 -18.04 10.07
N GLY A 19 5.03 -17.75 10.79
CA GLY A 19 5.22 -16.44 11.43
C GLY A 19 5.34 -15.27 10.44
N LEU A 20 5.91 -15.51 9.25
CA LEU A 20 6.06 -14.46 8.23
C LEU A 20 4.79 -14.21 7.41
N ALA A 21 3.90 -15.20 7.24
CA ALA A 21 2.71 -15.07 6.42
C ALA A 21 1.58 -14.26 7.08
N GLY A 22 1.65 -14.03 8.40
CA GLY A 22 0.57 -13.46 9.21
C GLY A 22 0.73 -11.99 9.60
N GLN A 23 1.74 -11.27 9.10
CA GLN A 23 1.89 -9.85 9.42
C GLN A 23 0.85 -9.02 8.67
N VAL A 24 -0.34 -8.89 9.25
CA VAL A 24 -1.29 -7.85 8.85
C VAL A 24 -0.67 -6.52 9.22
N ALA A 25 -0.24 -5.76 8.22
CA ALA A 25 0.21 -4.39 8.44
C ALA A 25 -0.98 -3.59 8.98
N ASP A 26 -0.87 -3.09 10.20
CA ASP A 26 -1.87 -2.22 10.78
C ASP A 26 -1.85 -0.91 9.98
N ALA A 27 -2.90 -0.67 9.20
CA ALA A 27 -3.00 0.52 8.38
C ALA A 27 -3.26 1.71 9.30
N ALA A 28 -2.24 2.54 9.51
CA ALA A 28 -2.38 3.75 10.32
C ALA A 28 -3.50 4.64 9.76
N ALA A 29 -4.47 4.97 10.61
CA ALA A 29 -5.53 5.90 10.26
C ALA A 29 -4.92 7.26 9.94
N LEU A 30 -5.24 7.78 8.75
CA LEU A 30 -4.75 9.08 8.33
C LEU A 30 -5.73 10.17 8.75
N THR A 31 -5.29 11.05 9.64
CA THR A 31 -6.15 12.08 10.25
C THR A 31 -5.60 13.47 10.02
N GLY A 32 -6.50 14.45 9.91
CA GLY A 32 -6.14 15.87 9.75
C GLY A 32 -7.00 16.57 8.71
N LYS A 33 -6.75 17.86 8.49
CA LYS A 33 -7.45 18.60 7.43
C LYS A 33 -7.09 18.04 6.06
N ALA A 34 -8.11 17.80 5.25
CA ALA A 34 -7.97 17.41 3.86
C ALA A 34 -8.03 18.64 2.93
N ARG A 35 -7.19 18.65 1.89
CA ARG A 35 -7.20 19.63 0.80
C ARG A 35 -6.97 18.89 -0.51
N VAL A 36 -7.75 19.23 -1.54
CA VAL A 36 -7.54 18.69 -2.90
C VAL A 36 -6.44 19.50 -3.58
N THR A 37 -5.48 18.81 -4.20
CA THR A 37 -4.37 19.45 -4.94
C THR A 37 -4.49 19.21 -6.44
N ASP A 38 -4.91 18.01 -6.85
CA ASP A 38 -5.15 17.65 -8.26
C ASP A 38 -6.30 16.61 -8.38
N GLY A 39 -6.69 16.25 -9.60
CA GLY A 39 -7.83 15.37 -9.88
C GLY A 39 -7.74 13.96 -9.27
N ASP A 40 -6.53 13.47 -8.96
CA ASP A 40 -6.30 12.19 -8.28
C ASP A 40 -5.45 12.33 -7.00
N THR A 41 -5.12 13.56 -6.60
CA THR A 41 -4.16 13.83 -5.53
C THR A 41 -4.75 14.75 -4.46
N VAL A 42 -4.71 14.29 -3.21
CA VAL A 42 -5.18 15.03 -2.03
C VAL A 42 -4.12 15.09 -0.94
N VAL A 43 -4.08 16.18 -0.20
CA VAL A 43 -3.26 16.33 1.00
C VAL A 43 -4.14 16.14 2.22
N VAL A 44 -3.77 15.21 3.10
CA VAL A 44 -4.46 15.02 4.39
C VAL A 44 -3.43 15.04 5.51
N GLY A 45 -3.61 15.93 6.48
CA GLY A 45 -2.68 16.06 7.61
C GLY A 45 -1.25 16.46 7.18
N GLY A 46 -1.11 17.11 6.01
CA GLY A 46 0.20 17.47 5.44
C GLY A 46 0.88 16.37 4.62
N LYS A 47 0.21 15.23 4.40
CA LYS A 47 0.72 14.14 3.56
C LYS A 47 -0.02 14.09 2.22
N ASP A 48 0.72 14.07 1.13
CA ASP A 48 0.18 13.84 -0.22
C ASP A 48 -0.26 12.38 -0.40
N ILE A 49 -1.43 12.19 -0.99
CA ILE A 49 -2.06 10.89 -1.23
C ILE A 49 -2.57 10.87 -2.67
N ARG A 50 -2.06 9.92 -3.46
CA ARG A 50 -2.54 9.65 -4.82
C ARG A 50 -3.52 8.47 -4.82
N LEU A 51 -4.66 8.68 -5.44
CA LEU A 51 -5.74 7.70 -5.52
C LEU A 51 -5.37 6.58 -6.49
N GLN A 52 -5.26 5.35 -5.98
CA GLN A 52 -4.94 4.19 -6.81
C GLN A 52 -6.10 3.86 -7.76
N GLY A 53 -5.79 3.66 -9.04
CA GLY A 53 -6.78 3.35 -10.07
C GLY A 53 -7.55 4.55 -10.62
N VAL A 54 -7.24 5.76 -10.16
CA VAL A 54 -7.68 7.02 -10.77
C VAL A 54 -6.45 7.63 -11.43
N ASP A 55 -6.54 7.87 -12.74
CA ASP A 55 -5.52 8.59 -13.50
C ASP A 55 -6.16 9.89 -13.98
N ALA A 56 -5.86 10.98 -13.29
CA ALA A 56 -6.38 12.29 -13.66
C ALA A 56 -5.44 12.96 -14.66
N PRO A 57 -5.95 13.70 -15.67
CA PRO A 57 -5.12 14.63 -16.40
C PRO A 57 -4.60 15.68 -15.41
N GLU A 58 -3.29 15.93 -15.44
CA GLU A 58 -2.67 16.96 -14.58
C GLU A 58 -3.30 18.33 -14.90
N THR A 59 -3.42 19.20 -13.89
CA THR A 59 -4.15 20.49 -13.98
C THR A 59 -3.68 21.38 -15.16
N GLU A 60 -2.44 21.22 -15.60
CA GLU A 60 -1.82 21.90 -16.74
C GLU A 60 -2.40 21.48 -18.12
N SER A 61 -3.04 20.31 -18.16
CA SER A 61 -3.62 19.71 -19.37
C SER A 61 -5.02 20.30 -19.61
N CYS A 62 -5.09 21.58 -19.96
CA CYS A 62 -6.35 22.18 -20.39
C CYS A 62 -6.86 21.44 -21.64
N ALA A 63 -7.89 20.62 -21.48
CA ALA A 63 -8.57 19.95 -22.59
C ALA A 63 -9.47 20.94 -23.35
N THR A 64 -8.87 21.91 -24.04
CA THR A 64 -9.49 22.51 -25.22
C THR A 64 -9.29 21.53 -26.38
N THR A 65 -10.17 20.54 -26.43
CA THR A 65 -10.53 19.91 -27.69
C THR A 65 -12.05 19.95 -27.76
N GLU A 66 -12.52 21.05 -28.34
CA GLU A 66 -13.85 21.16 -28.94
C GLU A 66 -14.02 19.93 -29.84
N LYS A 67 -14.88 19.01 -29.41
CA LYS A 67 -15.22 17.82 -30.18
C LYS A 67 -16.25 18.23 -31.22
N THR A 68 -15.78 18.72 -32.36
CA THR A 68 -16.60 18.99 -33.57
C THR A 68 -16.63 17.75 -34.46
#